data_AF-A0A023FIJ3-F1
#
_entry.id   AF-A0A023FIJ3-F1
#
_cell.length_a   1.000
_cell.length_b   1.000
_cell.length_c   1.000
_cell.angle_alpha   90.00
_cell.angle_beta   90.00
_cell.angle_gamma   90.00
#
_symmetry.space_group_name_H-M   'P 1'
#
loop_
_entity.id
_entity.type
_entity.pdbx_description
1 polymer ?
#
loop_
_entity_poly.entity_id
_entity_poly.type
_entity_poly.pdbx_seq_one_letter_code
_entity_poly.pdbx_strand_id
1 'polypeptide(L)'
;MEEVDQIIIHALRQIGCEFDEDIVSLKQFTTEITVEGVVRCLRLISPDRELPVHISANMVERYNLGMTLANACIELGFKGDLGYQTFLYSNEAEMRRIFMFLFEKLPKESEKAADQQLGTAALISRSVSDQIARQLRAPWLPNYCKKNGVRWRGGHWWKEDYSNSSTLRTCKLSLPGSHPACLREPLWSQILDTRMLAASVFEANAAAAAATQDQEAELHQAGVLSKGSQQEHRQRKKERIEKRVADAFQQSLLSSELSRVDVSKLLASLSAQVENRTTTRESKFTRTEKLQFTKDEPKQVAGSSAPLELSKQSSEEEAEAKVKQMQSQLESISEVLSQLEGQEKEVSAALQQITAT
;
A
#
# COMPACT_ATOMS: atom_id res chain seq x y z
N MET A 1 3.45 -59.18 17.81
CA MET A 1 4.18 -58.52 16.71
C MET A 1 3.33 -57.41 16.08
N GLU A 2 2.05 -57.66 15.82
CA GLU A 2 1.12 -56.67 15.24
C GLU A 2 0.86 -55.44 16.14
N GLU A 3 0.84 -55.61 17.47
CA GLU A 3 0.65 -54.48 18.41
C GLU A 3 1.75 -53.42 18.30
N VAL A 4 3.00 -53.84 18.06
CA VAL A 4 4.13 -52.91 17.91
C VAL A 4 3.96 -52.08 16.63
N ASP A 5 3.47 -52.71 15.56
CA ASP A 5 3.27 -52.05 14.29
C ASP A 5 2.15 -50.99 14.40
N GLN A 6 1.08 -51.30 15.13
CA GLN A 6 0.01 -50.35 15.41
C GLN A 6 0.53 -49.14 16.20
N ILE A 7 1.38 -49.36 17.20
CA ILE A 7 2.01 -48.26 17.97
C ILE A 7 2.88 -47.39 17.05
N ILE A 8 3.67 -48.01 16.17
CA ILE A 8 4.54 -47.28 15.23
C ILE A 8 3.69 -46.46 14.25
N ILE A 9 2.64 -47.04 13.67
CA ILE A 9 1.76 -46.34 12.73
C ILE A 9 1.08 -45.15 13.41
N HIS A 10 0.58 -45.33 14.64
CA HIS A 10 -0.03 -44.24 15.40
C HIS A 10 0.98 -43.13 15.73
N ALA A 11 2.20 -43.48 16.13
CA ALA A 11 3.26 -42.51 16.40
C ALA A 11 3.66 -41.72 15.14
N LEU A 12 3.78 -42.39 13.98
CA LEU A 12 4.08 -41.71 12.72
C LEU A 12 2.95 -40.76 12.28
N ARG A 13 1.67 -41.12 12.53
CA ARG A 13 0.53 -40.22 12.29
C ARG A 13 0.61 -38.97 13.18
N GLN A 14 0.98 -39.12 14.44
CA GLN A 14 1.16 -37.98 15.37
C GLN A 14 2.30 -37.03 14.93
N ILE A 15 3.35 -37.58 14.34
CA ILE A 15 4.48 -36.83 13.74
C ILE A 15 4.07 -36.16 12.42
N GLY A 16 2.87 -36.47 11.91
CA GLY A 16 2.26 -35.83 10.74
C GLY A 16 2.52 -36.55 9.43
N CYS A 17 3.04 -37.77 9.42
CA CYS A 17 3.14 -38.57 8.19
C CYS A 17 1.73 -38.90 7.70
N GLU A 18 1.43 -38.54 6.44
CA GLU A 18 0.14 -38.84 5.81
C GLU A 18 0.18 -40.30 5.32
N PHE A 19 -0.72 -41.12 5.85
CA PHE A 19 -0.91 -42.50 5.43
C PHE A 19 -2.34 -42.67 4.95
N ASP A 20 -2.56 -43.48 3.91
CA ASP A 20 -3.89 -43.97 3.59
C ASP A 20 -4.43 -44.80 4.77
N GLU A 21 -5.72 -44.64 5.09
CA GLU A 21 -6.33 -45.24 6.30
C GLU A 21 -6.30 -46.79 6.32
N ASP A 22 -5.98 -47.40 5.19
CA ASP A 22 -5.98 -48.86 4.96
C ASP A 22 -4.67 -49.58 5.37
N ILE A 23 -3.64 -48.85 5.83
CA ILE A 23 -2.36 -49.44 6.21
C ILE A 23 -2.43 -49.97 7.66
N VAL A 24 -2.51 -51.30 7.82
CA VAL A 24 -2.67 -51.99 9.11
C VAL A 24 -1.35 -52.59 9.62
N SER A 25 -0.35 -52.81 8.76
CA SER A 25 0.92 -53.44 9.13
C SER A 25 2.11 -52.82 8.39
N LEU A 26 3.31 -52.89 8.99
CA LEU A 26 4.58 -52.46 8.39
C LEU A 26 4.91 -53.17 7.06
N LYS A 27 4.28 -54.30 6.76
CA LYS A 27 4.43 -55.01 5.47
C LYS A 27 3.91 -54.22 4.27
N GLN A 28 2.95 -53.33 4.50
CA GLN A 28 2.34 -52.49 3.47
C GLN A 28 3.10 -51.17 3.26
N PHE A 29 4.18 -50.94 4.00
CA PHE A 29 4.97 -49.72 3.86
C PHE A 29 5.75 -49.76 2.54
N THR A 30 5.52 -48.74 1.71
CA THR A 30 6.38 -48.49 0.56
C THR A 30 7.70 -47.87 1.03
N THR A 31 8.71 -47.94 0.17
CA THR A 31 10.03 -47.34 0.42
C THR A 31 9.92 -45.82 0.62
N GLU A 32 8.98 -45.18 -0.09
CA GLU A 32 8.69 -43.75 0.02
C GLU A 32 8.19 -43.37 1.41
N ILE A 33 7.19 -44.09 1.90
CA ILE A 33 6.62 -43.89 3.24
C ILE A 33 7.68 -44.12 4.33
N THR A 34 8.50 -45.14 4.15
CA THR A 34 9.56 -45.51 5.10
C THR A 34 10.60 -44.40 5.22
N VAL A 35 11.14 -43.94 4.09
CA VAL A 35 12.14 -42.87 4.04
C VAL A 35 11.54 -41.56 4.55
N GLU A 36 10.32 -41.23 4.15
CA GLU A 36 9.63 -40.03 4.60
C GLU A 36 9.43 -40.04 6.13
N GLY A 37 9.00 -41.16 6.70
CA GLY A 37 8.86 -41.33 8.14
C GLY A 37 10.19 -41.12 8.88
N VAL A 38 11.28 -41.72 8.38
CA VAL A 38 12.62 -41.57 8.96
C VAL A 38 13.13 -40.13 8.83
N VAL A 39 12.98 -39.50 7.67
CA VAL A 39 13.37 -38.09 7.43
C VAL A 39 12.63 -37.16 8.39
N ARG A 40 11.32 -37.34 8.55
CA ARG A 40 10.50 -36.53 9.46
C ARG A 40 10.90 -36.74 10.92
N CYS A 41 11.19 -37.99 11.33
CA CYS A 41 11.72 -38.26 12.67
C CYS A 41 13.08 -37.57 12.89
N LEU A 42 14.01 -37.68 11.93
CA LEU A 42 15.33 -37.07 12.05
C LEU A 42 15.27 -35.54 12.07
N ARG A 43 14.36 -34.91 11.31
CA ARG A 43 14.14 -33.46 11.35
C ARG A 43 13.63 -32.99 12.72
N LEU A 44 12.81 -33.78 13.40
CA LEU A 44 12.35 -33.46 14.75
C LEU A 44 13.46 -33.58 15.81
N ILE A 45 14.38 -34.53 15.63
CA ILE A 45 15.52 -34.73 16.55
C ILE A 45 16.62 -33.69 16.30
N SER A 46 16.91 -33.42 15.02
CA SER A 46 17.98 -32.52 14.57
C SER A 46 17.45 -31.55 13.50
N PRO A 47 16.87 -30.40 13.90
CA PRO A 47 16.28 -29.44 12.97
C PRO A 47 17.32 -28.77 12.05
N ASP A 48 18.61 -28.86 12.37
CA ASP A 48 19.71 -28.28 11.58
C ASP A 48 19.98 -29.05 10.26
N ARG A 49 19.42 -30.25 10.09
CA ARG A 49 19.64 -31.09 8.91
C ARG A 49 18.50 -30.94 7.91
N GLU A 50 18.72 -30.14 6.87
CA GLU A 50 17.81 -30.03 5.73
C GLU A 50 17.83 -31.30 4.86
N LEU A 51 17.15 -32.35 5.32
CA LEU A 51 16.97 -33.59 4.57
C LEU A 51 15.76 -33.49 3.65
N PRO A 52 15.84 -33.77 2.34
CA PRO A 52 14.69 -33.73 1.44
C PRO A 52 13.64 -34.79 1.84
N VAL A 53 12.36 -34.38 1.92
CA VAL A 53 11.23 -35.26 2.28
C VAL A 53 10.80 -36.14 1.10
N HIS A 54 10.99 -35.65 -0.12
CA HIS A 54 10.59 -36.35 -1.32
C HIS A 54 11.75 -37.15 -1.90
N ILE A 55 11.51 -38.44 -2.08
CA ILE A 55 12.41 -39.31 -2.83
C ILE A 55 12.39 -38.89 -4.30
N SER A 56 13.56 -38.65 -4.88
CA SER A 56 13.70 -38.48 -6.32
C SER A 56 13.67 -39.82 -7.06
N ALA A 57 13.27 -39.81 -8.33
CA ALA A 57 13.22 -41.01 -9.18
C ALA A 57 14.62 -41.55 -9.55
N ASN A 58 15.69 -40.78 -9.31
CA ASN A 58 17.06 -41.12 -9.68
C ASN A 58 17.70 -42.07 -8.65
N MET A 59 18.16 -43.24 -9.10
CA MET A 59 18.75 -44.27 -8.23
C MET A 59 19.99 -43.81 -7.47
N VAL A 60 20.81 -42.93 -8.05
CA VAL A 60 22.02 -42.41 -7.38
C VAL A 60 21.66 -41.50 -6.21
N GLU A 61 20.63 -40.67 -6.37
CA GLU A 61 20.13 -39.80 -5.32
C GLU A 61 19.46 -40.61 -4.20
N ARG A 62 18.73 -41.68 -4.54
CA ARG A 62 18.20 -42.64 -3.56
C ARG A 62 19.29 -43.31 -2.74
N TYR A 63 20.39 -43.72 -3.39
CA TYR A 63 21.55 -44.29 -2.71
C TYR A 63 22.19 -43.28 -1.75
N ASN A 64 22.46 -42.06 -2.22
CA ASN A 64 23.07 -41.00 -1.41
C ASN A 64 22.18 -40.64 -0.22
N LEU A 65 20.87 -40.47 -0.45
CA LEU A 65 19.89 -40.21 0.62
C LEU A 65 19.86 -41.35 1.64
N GLY A 66 19.77 -42.61 1.20
CA GLY A 66 19.80 -43.77 2.08
C GLY A 66 21.08 -43.83 2.93
N MET A 67 22.23 -43.47 2.35
CA MET A 67 23.49 -43.40 3.07
C MET A 67 23.52 -42.25 4.09
N THR A 68 23.01 -41.07 3.73
CA THR A 68 22.89 -39.93 4.65
C THR A 68 21.98 -40.26 5.84
N LEU A 69 20.86 -40.95 5.60
CA LEU A 69 19.95 -41.38 6.67
C LEU A 69 20.58 -42.43 7.58
N ALA A 70 21.30 -43.40 7.01
CA ALA A 70 22.03 -44.40 7.77
C ALA A 70 23.08 -43.74 8.69
N ASN A 71 23.91 -42.86 8.13
CA ASN A 71 24.93 -42.12 8.89
C ASN A 71 24.31 -41.28 10.00
N ALA A 72 23.20 -40.58 9.72
CA ALA A 72 22.50 -39.80 10.74
C ALA A 72 21.97 -40.68 11.90
N CYS A 73 21.44 -41.87 11.59
CA CYS A 73 21.00 -42.81 12.62
C CYS A 73 22.16 -43.39 13.44
N ILE A 74 23.30 -43.67 12.80
CA ILE A 74 24.52 -44.14 13.47
C ILE A 74 25.10 -43.05 14.37
N GLU A 75 25.14 -41.80 13.92
CA GLU A 75 25.58 -40.64 14.71
C GLU A 75 24.72 -40.43 15.96
N LEU A 76 23.42 -40.74 15.88
CA LEU A 76 22.51 -40.73 17.05
C LEU A 76 22.77 -41.90 18.03
N GLY A 77 23.64 -42.84 17.68
CA GLY A 77 24.03 -43.98 18.52
C GLY A 77 23.22 -45.25 18.27
N PHE A 78 22.68 -45.46 17.06
CA PHE A 78 22.00 -46.70 16.72
C PHE A 78 22.99 -47.88 16.76
N LYS A 79 22.63 -48.93 17.51
CA LYS A 79 23.47 -50.13 17.70
C LYS A 79 23.15 -51.19 16.64
N GLY A 80 23.45 -50.89 15.38
CA GLY A 80 23.29 -51.82 14.26
C GLY A 80 23.87 -51.28 12.97
N ASP A 81 24.27 -52.19 12.07
CA ASP A 81 24.80 -51.83 10.76
C ASP A 81 23.65 -51.35 9.87
N LEU A 82 23.56 -50.03 9.68
CA LEU A 82 22.61 -49.41 8.77
C LEU A 82 23.30 -49.08 7.46
N GLY A 83 22.68 -49.47 6.35
CA GLY A 83 23.12 -49.09 5.01
C GLY A 83 21.96 -48.54 4.19
N TYR A 84 22.27 -48.07 2.98
CA TYR A 84 21.24 -47.64 2.03
C TYR A 84 20.23 -48.77 1.72
N GLN A 85 20.68 -50.03 1.74
CA GLN A 85 19.85 -51.20 1.48
C GLN A 85 18.72 -51.35 2.50
N THR A 86 18.95 -50.99 3.76
CA THR A 86 17.94 -51.10 4.82
C THR A 86 16.72 -50.22 4.55
N PHE A 87 16.92 -49.07 3.89
CA PHE A 87 15.83 -48.15 3.55
C PHE A 87 15.22 -48.43 2.17
N LEU A 88 16.01 -48.89 1.20
CA LEU A 88 15.53 -49.23 -0.14
C LEU A 88 14.84 -50.60 -0.21
N TYR A 89 15.27 -51.54 0.64
CA TYR A 89 14.75 -52.90 0.74
C TYR A 89 14.30 -53.15 2.18
N SER A 90 13.28 -52.41 2.58
CA SER A 90 12.78 -52.34 3.96
C SER A 90 12.47 -53.73 4.51
N ASN A 91 13.25 -54.17 5.50
CA ASN A 91 12.99 -55.38 6.27
C ASN A 91 12.14 -55.03 7.50
N GLU A 92 11.03 -55.73 7.73
CA GLU A 92 10.08 -55.45 8.81
C GLU A 92 10.74 -55.42 10.19
N ALA A 93 11.63 -56.39 10.46
CA ALA A 93 12.31 -56.49 11.75
C ALA A 93 13.37 -55.38 11.97
N GLU A 94 13.98 -54.87 10.90
CA GLU A 94 14.91 -53.74 10.97
C GLU A 94 14.16 -52.42 11.11
N MET A 95 13.12 -52.21 10.31
CA MET A 95 12.30 -51.01 10.36
C MET A 95 11.65 -50.80 11.73
N ARG A 96 11.15 -51.87 12.34
CA ARG A 96 10.60 -51.82 13.71
C ARG A 96 11.63 -51.36 14.73
N ARG A 97 12.88 -51.88 14.64
CA ARG A 97 13.99 -51.49 15.53
C ARG A 97 14.39 -50.03 15.30
N ILE A 98 14.48 -49.59 14.04
CA ILE A 98 14.85 -48.22 13.67
C ILE A 98 13.81 -47.24 14.19
N PHE A 99 12.51 -47.47 13.91
CA PHE A 99 11.45 -46.57 14.38
C PHE A 99 11.35 -46.53 15.90
N MET A 100 11.43 -47.68 16.59
CA MET A 100 11.46 -47.69 18.07
C MET A 100 12.63 -46.87 18.62
N PHE A 101 13.83 -47.02 18.05
CA PHE A 101 14.98 -46.23 18.46
C PHE A 101 14.78 -44.74 18.18
N LEU A 102 14.31 -44.38 16.99
CA LEU A 102 14.06 -42.98 16.63
C LEU A 102 13.02 -42.36 17.56
N PHE A 103 11.94 -43.07 17.90
CA PHE A 103 10.93 -42.59 18.83
C PHE A 103 11.45 -42.44 20.26
N GLU A 104 12.38 -43.28 20.71
CA GLU A 104 13.04 -43.10 22.00
C GLU A 104 13.91 -41.83 22.03
N LYS A 105 14.48 -41.47 20.88
CA LYS A 105 15.33 -40.28 20.69
C LYS A 105 14.56 -39.03 20.29
N LEU A 106 13.28 -39.14 19.93
CA LEU A 106 12.45 -37.97 19.73
C LEU A 106 12.43 -37.16 21.01
N PRO A 107 12.51 -35.82 20.93
CA PRO A 107 12.23 -34.97 22.07
C PRO A 107 10.81 -35.35 22.52
N LYS A 108 10.71 -36.10 23.63
CA LYS A 108 9.46 -36.65 24.12
C LYS A 108 8.41 -35.53 24.11
N GLU A 109 7.18 -35.84 23.72
CA GLU A 109 5.98 -34.98 23.86
C GLU A 109 5.69 -34.59 25.33
N SER A 110 6.71 -34.41 26.18
CA SER A 110 6.58 -33.74 27.46
C SER A 110 6.20 -32.28 27.29
N GLU A 111 6.31 -31.64 26.13
CA GLU A 111 5.82 -30.25 26.03
C GLU A 111 4.30 -30.15 26.11
N LYS A 112 3.54 -31.13 25.62
CA LYS A 112 2.07 -31.12 25.73
C LYS A 112 1.57 -31.66 27.08
N ALA A 113 2.29 -32.61 27.69
CA ALA A 113 1.96 -33.10 29.03
C ALA A 113 2.49 -32.21 30.17
N ALA A 114 3.60 -31.50 29.96
CA ALA A 114 4.13 -30.53 30.92
C ALA A 114 3.32 -29.24 30.95
N ASP A 115 2.67 -28.84 29.85
CA ASP A 115 1.76 -27.68 29.86
C ASP A 115 0.54 -27.88 30.79
N GLN A 116 0.18 -29.11 31.15
CA GLN A 116 -0.85 -29.40 32.16
C GLN A 116 -0.31 -29.39 33.60
N GLN A 117 0.99 -29.55 33.81
CA GLN A 117 1.65 -29.53 35.13
C GLN A 117 2.35 -28.20 35.44
N LEU A 118 2.59 -27.37 34.42
CA LEU A 118 3.10 -26.01 34.56
C LEU A 118 1.96 -25.09 35.00
N GLY A 119 2.10 -24.49 36.19
CA GLY A 119 1.14 -23.50 36.67
C GLY A 119 0.93 -22.38 35.65
N THR A 120 -0.23 -21.71 35.70
CA THR A 120 -0.63 -20.63 34.79
C THR A 120 0.48 -19.58 34.55
N ALA A 121 1.27 -19.26 35.57
CA ALA A 121 2.43 -18.38 35.46
C ALA A 121 3.50 -18.88 34.48
N ALA A 122 3.78 -20.18 34.46
CA ALA A 122 4.76 -20.78 33.57
C ALA A 122 4.24 -20.81 32.12
N LEU A 123 2.95 -21.10 31.90
CA LEU A 123 2.31 -20.98 30.59
C LEU A 123 2.35 -19.55 30.05
N ILE A 124 2.08 -18.56 30.90
CA ILE A 124 2.19 -17.14 30.52
C ILE A 124 3.65 -16.80 30.20
N SER A 125 4.61 -17.23 31.01
CA SER A 125 6.04 -16.97 30.76
C SER A 125 6.53 -17.56 29.43
N ARG A 126 6.04 -18.75 29.08
CA ARG A 126 6.31 -19.41 27.80
C ARG A 126 5.66 -18.65 26.64
N SER A 127 4.39 -18.28 26.76
CA SER A 127 3.68 -17.48 25.77
C SER A 127 4.36 -16.13 25.52
N VAL A 128 4.80 -15.46 26.59
CA VAL A 128 5.59 -14.22 26.53
C VAL A 128 6.92 -14.47 25.84
N SER A 129 7.64 -15.52 26.20
CA SER A 129 8.94 -15.86 25.59
C SER A 129 8.81 -16.16 24.09
N ASP A 130 7.79 -16.93 23.71
CA ASP A 130 7.47 -17.21 22.31
C ASP A 130 7.13 -15.93 21.56
N GLN A 131 6.33 -15.05 22.15
CA GLN A 131 5.97 -13.79 21.53
C GLN A 131 7.19 -12.88 21.37
N ILE A 132 8.07 -12.80 22.36
CA ILE A 132 9.33 -12.07 22.28
C ILE A 132 10.22 -12.65 21.17
N ALA A 133 10.42 -13.97 21.14
CA ALA A 133 11.21 -14.64 20.11
C ALA A 133 10.65 -14.39 18.69
N ARG A 134 9.32 -14.43 18.53
CA ARG A 134 8.65 -14.10 17.26
C ARG A 134 8.82 -12.63 16.87
N GLN A 135 8.81 -11.70 17.83
CA GLN A 135 9.04 -10.28 17.57
C GLN A 135 10.50 -10.01 17.19
N LEU A 136 11.45 -10.70 17.83
CA LEU A 136 12.88 -10.57 17.53
C LEU A 136 13.25 -11.12 16.14
N ARG A 137 12.56 -12.17 15.68
CA ARG A 137 12.73 -12.71 14.31
C ARG A 137 12.12 -11.82 13.23
N ALA A 138 11.24 -10.89 13.59
CA ALA A 138 10.63 -9.98 12.62
C ALA A 138 11.62 -8.89 12.21
N PRO A 139 11.58 -8.41 10.95
CA PRO A 139 12.40 -7.28 10.53
C PRO A 139 12.02 -6.05 11.37
N TRP A 140 13.03 -5.47 12.02
CA TRP A 140 12.87 -4.23 12.75
C TRP A 140 12.45 -3.13 11.77
N LEU A 141 11.32 -2.47 12.05
CA LEU A 141 10.89 -1.28 11.32
C LEU A 141 10.77 -0.12 12.29
N PRO A 142 11.27 1.07 11.92
CA PRO A 142 11.03 2.30 12.66
C PRO A 142 9.52 2.58 12.85
N ASN A 143 9.15 3.24 13.94
CA ASN A 143 7.74 3.50 14.30
C ASN A 143 7.00 4.34 13.25
N TYR A 144 7.68 5.25 12.54
CA TYR A 144 7.08 6.02 11.45
C TYR A 144 6.68 5.17 10.24
N CYS A 145 7.28 3.99 10.05
CA CYS A 145 6.87 3.04 9.01
C CYS A 145 5.61 2.24 9.41
N LYS A 146 5.20 2.31 10.69
CA LYS A 146 4.09 1.52 11.23
C LYS A 146 2.82 2.36 11.29
N LYS A 147 2.19 2.61 10.14
CA LYS A 147 0.89 3.32 10.11
C LYS A 147 -0.14 2.57 10.97
N ASN A 148 -0.63 3.23 12.02
CA ASN A 148 -1.54 2.67 13.04
C ASN A 148 -1.01 1.44 13.80
N GLY A 149 0.31 1.15 13.72
CA GLY A 149 0.92 -0.06 14.29
C GLY A 149 0.36 -1.36 13.74
N VAL A 150 -0.34 -1.36 12.62
CA VAL A 150 -0.95 -2.58 12.07
C VAL A 150 0.02 -3.25 11.09
N ARG A 151 0.24 -4.56 11.24
CA ARG A 151 1.06 -5.38 10.33
C ARG A 151 0.30 -6.60 9.85
N TRP A 152 0.49 -6.92 8.57
CA TRP A 152 0.03 -8.19 7.99
C TRP A 152 1.03 -9.29 8.34
N ARG A 153 0.58 -10.35 9.00
CA ARG A 153 1.40 -11.55 9.27
C ARG A 153 0.53 -12.80 9.19
N GLY A 154 0.96 -13.81 8.44
CA GLY A 154 0.32 -15.15 8.44
C GLY A 154 -1.18 -15.13 8.14
N GLY A 155 -1.63 -14.33 7.17
CA GLY A 155 -3.03 -14.29 6.75
C GLY A 155 -3.97 -13.43 7.62
N HIS A 156 -3.47 -12.73 8.63
CA HIS A 156 -4.27 -11.82 9.46
C HIS A 156 -3.55 -10.49 9.74
N TRP A 157 -4.34 -9.47 10.07
CA TRP A 157 -3.83 -8.16 10.52
C TRP A 157 -3.63 -8.20 12.03
N TRP A 158 -2.44 -7.81 12.47
CA TRP A 158 -2.07 -7.74 13.89
C TRP A 158 -1.73 -6.30 14.29
N LYS A 159 -2.13 -5.88 15.50
CA LYS A 159 -1.86 -4.54 16.02
C LYS A 159 -0.68 -4.59 17.00
N GLU A 160 0.39 -3.89 16.66
CA GLU A 160 1.55 -3.65 17.52
C GLU A 160 1.27 -2.44 18.43
N ASP A 161 1.54 -2.59 19.73
CA ASP A 161 1.23 -1.59 20.77
C ASP A 161 1.98 -0.25 20.57
N TYR A 162 3.06 -0.24 19.81
CA TYR A 162 3.85 0.95 19.49
C TYR A 162 3.22 1.87 18.44
N SER A 163 1.99 1.59 18.00
CA SER A 163 1.20 2.40 17.04
C SER A 163 1.19 3.91 17.29
N ASN A 164 1.29 4.33 18.55
CA ASN A 164 1.19 5.73 18.97
C ASN A 164 2.52 6.35 19.43
N SER A 165 3.65 5.68 19.18
CA SER A 165 4.96 6.23 19.53
C SER A 165 5.40 7.26 18.50
N SER A 166 5.11 8.54 18.78
CA SER A 166 5.71 9.65 18.03
C SER A 166 7.20 9.75 18.34
N THR A 167 8.01 10.18 17.38
CA THR A 167 9.38 10.61 17.67
C THR A 167 9.33 11.74 18.71
N LEU A 168 10.15 11.63 19.77
CA LEU A 168 10.27 12.66 20.80
C LEU A 168 10.73 13.98 20.14
N ARG A 169 9.81 14.93 19.95
CA ARG A 169 10.14 16.27 19.47
C ARG A 169 10.48 17.15 20.66
N THR A 170 11.78 17.33 20.92
CA THR A 170 12.24 18.34 21.86
C THR A 170 12.43 19.66 21.14
N CYS A 171 11.72 20.70 21.54
CA CYS A 171 12.06 22.08 21.16
C CYS A 171 12.92 22.70 22.26
N LYS A 172 13.98 23.44 21.88
CA LYS A 172 14.71 24.28 22.84
C LYS A 172 13.78 25.43 23.23
N LEU A 173 13.36 25.49 24.49
CA LEU A 173 12.58 26.61 25.03
C LEU A 173 13.44 27.87 25.03
N SER A 174 13.14 28.82 24.13
CA SER A 174 13.72 30.17 24.18
C SER A 174 12.83 31.06 25.05
N LEU A 175 13.37 31.57 26.16
CA LEU A 175 12.67 32.56 26.99
C LEU A 175 12.48 33.87 26.22
N PRO A 176 11.35 34.57 26.42
CA PRO A 176 11.09 35.85 25.76
C PRO A 176 12.05 36.92 26.27
N GLY A 177 12.97 37.37 25.41
CA GLY A 177 13.91 38.45 25.72
C GLY A 177 15.28 38.33 25.05
N SER A 178 15.66 37.13 24.62
CA SER A 178 16.77 36.95 23.67
C SER A 178 16.14 36.77 22.29
N HIS A 179 16.61 37.52 21.29
CA HIS A 179 16.30 37.20 19.89
C HIS A 179 17.28 36.11 19.43
N PRO A 180 16.93 34.81 19.43
CA PRO A 180 17.52 33.91 18.46
C PRO A 180 16.74 34.14 17.17
N ALA A 181 17.46 34.42 16.09
CA ALA A 181 16.92 34.27 14.75
C ALA A 181 16.17 32.94 14.69
N CYS A 182 14.87 33.08 14.43
CA CYS A 182 13.86 32.04 14.35
C CYS A 182 14.48 30.67 14.02
N LEU A 183 14.54 29.77 15.01
CA LEU A 183 14.72 28.34 14.77
C LEU A 183 13.45 27.85 14.05
N ARG A 184 13.30 28.23 12.78
CA ARG A 184 12.36 27.60 11.87
C ARG A 184 12.86 26.18 11.68
N GLU A 185 11.98 25.21 11.86
CA GLU A 185 12.23 23.87 11.34
C GLU A 185 12.65 24.05 9.87
N PRO A 186 13.71 23.35 9.41
CA PRO A 186 14.19 23.52 8.05
C PRO A 186 13.01 23.37 7.08
N LEU A 187 12.77 24.39 6.25
CA LEU A 187 11.67 24.43 5.28
C LEU A 187 11.69 23.24 4.30
N TRP A 188 12.83 22.55 4.23
CA TRP A 188 13.10 21.36 3.41
C TRP A 188 12.92 20.03 4.17
N SER A 189 12.55 20.06 5.47
CA SER A 189 12.18 18.84 6.18
C SER A 189 10.80 18.39 5.71
N GLN A 190 10.81 17.37 4.84
CA GLN A 190 9.58 16.74 4.40
C GLN A 190 8.93 16.02 5.59
N ILE A 191 7.74 16.45 5.97
CA ILE A 191 6.98 15.85 7.05
C ILE A 191 6.44 14.51 6.54
N LEU A 192 6.71 13.43 7.29
CA LEU A 192 6.36 12.05 6.90
C LEU A 192 4.86 11.73 7.06
N ASP A 193 4.13 12.52 7.86
CA ASP A 193 2.71 12.34 8.14
C ASP A 193 1.92 13.65 7.92
N THR A 194 0.88 13.61 7.09
CA THR A 194 0.01 14.75 6.79
C THR A 194 -0.73 15.27 8.02
N ARG A 195 -0.88 14.46 9.07
CA ARG A 195 -1.45 14.91 10.36
C ARG A 195 -0.52 15.84 11.14
N MET A 196 0.78 15.76 10.89
CA MET A 196 1.79 16.62 11.51
C MET A 196 2.09 17.86 10.68
N LEU A 197 1.55 17.93 9.46
CA LEU A 197 1.58 19.14 8.65
C LEU A 197 0.60 20.12 9.28
N ALA A 198 1.10 21.07 10.07
CA ALA A 198 0.34 22.29 10.30
C ALA A 198 0.08 22.87 8.91
N ALA A 199 -1.20 22.99 8.53
CA ALA A 199 -1.57 23.55 7.23
C ALA A 199 -0.78 24.84 7.07
N SER A 200 0.15 24.87 6.10
CA SER A 200 0.94 26.08 5.93
C SER A 200 -0.08 27.18 5.67
N VAL A 201 0.06 28.33 6.31
CA VAL A 201 -0.94 29.41 6.18
C VAL A 201 -1.18 29.71 4.69
N PHE A 202 -0.15 29.57 3.85
CA PHE A 202 -0.25 29.66 2.39
C PHE A 202 -1.04 28.52 1.73
N GLU A 203 -0.89 27.27 2.15
CA GLU A 203 -1.67 26.13 1.62
C GLU A 203 -3.14 26.21 2.04
N ALA A 204 -3.41 26.58 3.29
CA ALA A 204 -4.78 26.82 3.77
C ALA A 204 -5.43 27.98 3.01
N ASN A 205 -4.69 29.08 2.81
CA ASN A 205 -5.17 30.23 2.06
C ASN A 205 -5.34 29.92 0.57
N ALA A 206 -4.42 29.15 -0.04
CA ALA A 206 -4.51 28.73 -1.44
C ALA A 206 -5.67 27.77 -1.66
N ALA A 207 -5.89 26.81 -0.76
CA ALA A 207 -7.02 25.89 -0.82
C ALA A 207 -8.35 26.64 -0.62
N ALA A 208 -8.40 27.60 0.31
CA ALA A 208 -9.57 28.46 0.50
C ALA A 208 -9.84 29.32 -0.75
N ALA A 209 -8.80 29.94 -1.31
CA ALA A 209 -8.90 30.75 -2.53
C ALA A 209 -9.33 29.93 -3.75
N ALA A 210 -8.81 28.71 -3.90
CA ALA A 210 -9.23 27.78 -4.95
C ALA A 210 -10.69 27.36 -4.76
N ALA A 211 -11.12 27.04 -3.54
CA ALA A 211 -12.51 26.69 -3.25
C ALA A 211 -13.47 27.87 -3.53
N THR A 212 -13.06 29.11 -3.23
CA THR A 212 -13.85 30.30 -3.59
C THR A 212 -13.91 30.50 -5.10
N GLN A 213 -12.80 30.33 -5.81
CA GLN A 213 -12.73 30.47 -7.27
C GLN A 213 -13.56 29.39 -7.98
N ASP A 214 -13.50 28.15 -7.51
CA ASP A 214 -14.33 27.05 -8.03
C ASP A 214 -15.81 27.32 -7.78
N GLN A 215 -16.16 27.82 -6.59
CA GLN A 215 -17.54 28.20 -6.28
C GLN A 215 -18.03 29.35 -7.17
N GLU A 216 -17.19 30.36 -7.40
CA GLU A 216 -17.50 31.49 -8.30
C GLU A 216 -17.64 31.03 -9.75
N ALA A 217 -16.75 30.17 -10.24
CA ALA A 217 -16.84 29.60 -11.58
C ALA A 217 -18.10 28.76 -11.76
N GLU A 218 -18.46 27.94 -10.77
CA GLU A 218 -19.72 27.20 -10.76
C GLU A 218 -20.94 28.13 -10.75
N LEU A 219 -20.91 29.20 -9.95
CA LEU A 219 -21.98 30.19 -9.90
C LEU A 219 -22.06 31.02 -11.19
N HIS A 220 -20.95 31.30 -11.85
CA HIS A 220 -20.94 31.99 -13.15
C HIS A 220 -21.47 31.07 -14.26
N GLN A 221 -21.13 29.78 -14.24
CA GLN A 221 -21.66 28.80 -15.21
C GLN A 221 -23.14 28.46 -14.97
N ALA A 222 -23.57 28.31 -13.70
CA ALA A 222 -24.94 27.96 -13.34
C ALA A 222 -25.87 29.18 -13.16
N GLY A 223 -25.32 30.33 -12.84
CA GLY A 223 -26.04 31.59 -12.59
C GLY A 223 -26.67 32.20 -13.84
N VAL A 224 -26.17 31.85 -15.03
CA VAL A 224 -26.85 32.17 -16.30
C VAL A 224 -28.20 31.45 -16.42
N LEU A 225 -28.43 30.36 -15.67
CA LEU A 225 -29.64 29.52 -15.77
C LEU A 225 -30.47 29.42 -14.48
N SER A 226 -29.98 29.90 -13.33
CA SER A 226 -30.61 29.65 -12.02
C SER A 226 -30.97 30.93 -11.27
N LYS A 227 -32.22 31.39 -11.40
CA LYS A 227 -32.83 32.49 -10.62
C LYS A 227 -33.21 32.10 -9.17
N GLY A 228 -32.45 31.21 -8.53
CA GLY A 228 -32.72 30.70 -7.18
C GLY A 228 -31.75 31.25 -6.13
N SER A 229 -32.11 31.14 -4.85
CA SER A 229 -31.21 31.52 -3.74
C SER A 229 -29.95 30.65 -3.71
N GLN A 230 -28.80 31.20 -3.30
CA GLN A 230 -27.51 30.48 -3.20
C GLN A 230 -27.63 29.20 -2.34
N GLN A 231 -28.51 29.21 -1.33
CA GLN A 231 -28.79 28.05 -0.48
C GLN A 231 -29.55 26.94 -1.21
N GLU A 232 -30.52 27.30 -2.06
CA GLU A 232 -31.28 26.34 -2.86
C GLU A 232 -30.40 25.67 -3.92
N HIS A 233 -29.46 26.42 -4.50
CA HIS A 233 -28.47 25.85 -5.42
C HIS A 233 -27.59 24.79 -4.73
N ARG A 234 -27.14 25.07 -3.51
CA ARG A 234 -26.36 24.12 -2.70
C ARG A 234 -27.15 22.85 -2.37
N GLN A 235 -28.42 22.99 -1.99
CA GLN A 235 -29.31 21.85 -1.72
C GLN A 235 -29.53 20.99 -2.97
N ARG A 236 -29.87 21.62 -4.11
CA ARG A 236 -30.03 20.91 -5.40
C ARG A 236 -28.75 20.21 -5.84
N LYS A 237 -27.58 20.81 -5.61
CA LYS A 237 -26.28 20.19 -5.89
C LYS A 237 -26.05 18.97 -5.01
N LYS A 238 -26.33 19.09 -3.70
CA LYS A 238 -26.22 17.99 -2.74
C LYS A 238 -27.10 16.82 -3.15
N GLU A 239 -28.38 17.06 -3.44
CA GLU A 239 -29.31 16.03 -3.90
C GLU A 239 -28.87 15.36 -5.22
N ARG A 240 -28.32 16.13 -6.17
CA ARG A 240 -27.78 15.59 -7.44
C ARG A 240 -26.58 14.69 -7.21
N ILE A 241 -25.69 15.05 -6.28
CA ILE A 241 -24.52 14.24 -5.93
C ILE A 241 -24.97 12.97 -5.20
N GLU A 242 -25.86 13.09 -4.22
CA GLU A 242 -26.42 11.94 -3.50
C GLU A 242 -27.08 10.94 -4.45
N LYS A 243 -27.87 11.42 -5.41
CA LYS A 243 -28.46 10.57 -6.47
C LYS A 243 -27.38 9.90 -7.33
N ARG A 244 -26.38 10.63 -7.83
CA ARG A 244 -25.27 10.03 -8.60
C ARG A 244 -24.48 8.99 -7.82
N VAL A 245 -24.25 9.24 -6.53
CA VAL A 245 -23.54 8.32 -5.66
C VAL A 245 -24.37 7.05 -5.46
N ALA A 246 -25.66 7.19 -5.15
CA ALA A 246 -26.59 6.06 -5.05
C ALA A 246 -26.65 5.25 -6.36
N ASP A 247 -26.76 5.93 -7.50
CA ASP A 247 -26.78 5.29 -8.82
C ASP A 247 -25.46 4.57 -9.12
N ALA A 248 -24.30 5.16 -8.76
CA ALA A 248 -22.99 4.54 -8.93
C ALA A 248 -22.82 3.30 -8.04
N PHE A 249 -23.32 3.33 -6.80
CA PHE A 249 -23.33 2.17 -5.92
C PHE A 249 -24.23 1.06 -6.45
N GLN A 250 -25.43 1.41 -6.92
CA GLN A 250 -26.33 0.44 -7.56
C GLN A 250 -25.71 -0.16 -8.81
N GLN A 251 -25.08 0.64 -9.67
CA GLN A 251 -24.36 0.18 -10.84
C GLN A 251 -23.16 -0.71 -10.47
N SER A 252 -22.43 -0.40 -9.39
CA SER A 252 -21.33 -1.22 -8.90
C SER A 252 -21.81 -2.58 -8.37
N LEU A 253 -22.95 -2.63 -7.68
CA LEU A 253 -23.54 -3.87 -7.18
C LEU A 253 -24.08 -4.74 -8.33
N LEU A 254 -24.76 -4.14 -9.30
CA LEU A 254 -25.22 -4.84 -10.51
C LEU A 254 -24.04 -5.30 -11.39
N SER A 255 -22.97 -4.52 -11.43
CA SER A 255 -21.72 -4.92 -12.08
C SER A 255 -21.05 -6.09 -11.35
N SER A 256 -21.19 -6.22 -10.02
CA SER A 256 -20.64 -7.33 -9.24
C SER A 256 -21.28 -8.68 -9.57
N GLU A 257 -22.58 -8.70 -9.91
CA GLU A 257 -23.30 -9.92 -10.33
C GLU A 257 -22.91 -10.35 -11.77
N LEU A 258 -22.55 -9.40 -12.63
CA LEU A 258 -22.04 -9.67 -13.99
C LEU A 258 -20.51 -9.80 -14.05
N SER A 259 -19.78 -9.46 -12.99
CA SER A 259 -18.32 -9.48 -12.94
C SER A 259 -17.79 -10.74 -12.26
N ARG A 260 -17.98 -11.89 -12.92
CA ARG A 260 -16.82 -12.79 -13.07
C ARG A 260 -15.83 -12.04 -13.96
N VAL A 261 -15.03 -11.17 -13.35
CA VAL A 261 -13.98 -10.44 -14.03
C VAL A 261 -13.05 -11.47 -14.65
N ASP A 262 -13.11 -11.61 -15.97
CA ASP A 262 -12.21 -12.43 -16.76
C ASP A 262 -10.80 -11.83 -16.61
N VAL A 263 -10.01 -12.38 -15.70
CA VAL A 263 -8.65 -11.94 -15.38
C VAL A 263 -7.78 -11.95 -16.66
N SER A 264 -8.12 -12.82 -17.61
CA SER A 264 -7.60 -12.91 -18.97
C SER A 264 -7.74 -11.60 -19.78
N LYS A 265 -8.88 -10.90 -19.68
CA LYS A 265 -9.12 -9.62 -20.37
C LYS A 265 -8.36 -8.45 -19.73
N LEU A 266 -8.20 -8.46 -18.41
CA LEU A 266 -7.38 -7.48 -17.70
C LEU A 266 -5.89 -7.67 -18.00
N LEU A 267 -5.41 -8.92 -18.04
CA LEU A 267 -4.05 -9.25 -18.46
C LEU A 267 -3.80 -8.86 -19.92
N ALA A 268 -4.75 -9.10 -20.82
CA ALA A 268 -4.67 -8.68 -22.22
C ALA A 268 -4.67 -7.15 -22.38
N SER A 269 -5.43 -6.43 -21.54
CA SER A 269 -5.42 -4.97 -21.48
C SER A 269 -4.08 -4.41 -20.96
N LEU A 270 -3.42 -5.12 -20.04
CA LEU A 270 -2.13 -4.71 -19.49
C LEU A 270 -0.98 -5.02 -20.47
N SER A 271 -1.06 -6.13 -21.20
CA SER A 271 -0.09 -6.48 -22.25
C SER A 271 -0.22 -5.58 -23.48
N ALA A 272 -1.44 -5.22 -23.88
CA ALA A 272 -1.67 -4.27 -24.99
C ALA A 272 -1.18 -2.84 -24.68
N GLN A 273 -0.99 -2.49 -23.40
CA GLN A 273 -0.36 -1.21 -23.01
C GLN A 273 1.16 -1.20 -23.18
N VAL A 274 1.82 -2.35 -23.30
CA VAL A 274 3.27 -2.43 -23.54
C VAL A 274 3.57 -2.19 -25.02
N GLU A 275 2.71 -2.63 -25.94
CA GLU A 275 2.93 -2.48 -27.38
C GLU A 275 2.46 -1.13 -27.95
N ASN A 276 1.48 -0.46 -27.33
CA ASN A 276 0.91 0.81 -27.83
C ASN A 276 1.50 2.09 -27.22
N ARG A 277 2.70 2.05 -26.61
CA ARG A 277 3.38 3.28 -26.13
C ARG A 277 3.88 4.21 -27.24
N THR A 278 3.64 3.90 -28.51
CA THR A 278 4.01 4.75 -29.65
C THR A 278 2.83 5.47 -30.32
N THR A 279 1.59 5.35 -29.84
CA THR A 279 0.50 6.22 -30.31
C THR A 279 -0.04 7.11 -29.19
N THR A 280 0.05 8.41 -29.48
CA THR A 280 -0.18 9.58 -28.65
C THR A 280 -1.61 9.64 -28.11
N ARG A 281 -1.84 9.00 -26.95
CA ARG A 281 -3.00 9.32 -26.12
C ARG A 281 -2.64 10.48 -25.20
N GLU A 282 -2.78 11.70 -25.72
CA GLU A 282 -2.52 12.92 -24.97
C GLU A 282 -3.45 13.04 -23.76
N SER A 283 -2.87 13.41 -22.62
CA SER A 283 -3.59 13.68 -21.38
C SER A 283 -4.59 14.82 -21.60
N LYS A 284 -5.77 14.74 -20.98
CA LYS A 284 -6.79 15.79 -21.09
C LYS A 284 -6.27 17.17 -20.68
N PHE A 285 -5.24 17.20 -19.84
CA PHE A 285 -4.54 18.41 -19.40
C PHE A 285 -3.72 19.07 -20.51
N THR A 286 -3.11 18.28 -21.40
CA THR A 286 -2.31 18.78 -22.53
C THR A 286 -3.20 19.33 -23.65
N ARG A 287 -4.46 18.88 -23.73
CA ARG A 287 -5.43 19.33 -24.73
C ARG A 287 -5.94 20.75 -24.47
N THR A 288 -6.05 21.16 -23.21
CA THR A 288 -6.50 22.52 -22.86
C THR A 288 -5.42 23.56 -23.10
N GLU A 289 -4.15 23.21 -22.90
CA GLU A 289 -3.00 24.10 -23.16
C GLU A 289 -2.79 24.33 -24.66
N LYS A 290 -2.91 23.28 -25.49
CA LYS A 290 -2.77 23.41 -26.95
C LYS A 290 -3.85 24.26 -27.63
N LEU A 291 -5.04 24.37 -27.04
CA LEU A 291 -6.13 25.20 -27.58
C LEU A 291 -5.88 26.70 -27.38
N GLN A 292 -5.04 27.10 -26.43
CA GLN A 292 -4.75 28.51 -26.17
C GLN A 292 -3.62 29.07 -27.03
N PHE A 293 -2.72 28.21 -27.56
CA PHE A 293 -1.50 28.65 -28.23
C PHE A 293 -1.47 28.43 -29.75
N THR A 294 -2.38 27.65 -30.34
CA THR A 294 -2.43 27.48 -31.80
C THR A 294 -3.35 28.50 -32.48
N LYS A 295 -3.10 29.81 -32.28
CA LYS A 295 -3.69 30.84 -33.15
C LYS A 295 -2.66 31.50 -34.08
N ASP A 296 -1.37 31.38 -33.80
CA ASP A 296 -0.31 31.95 -34.63
C ASP A 296 0.79 30.91 -34.84
N GLU A 297 0.84 30.30 -36.03
CA GLU A 297 2.06 29.87 -36.76
C GLU A 297 1.64 29.27 -38.13
N PRO A 298 2.21 29.72 -39.26
CA PRO A 298 1.84 29.25 -40.60
C PRO A 298 2.55 27.94 -40.99
N LYS A 299 1.79 26.92 -41.39
CA LYS A 299 2.32 25.71 -42.04
C LYS A 299 2.69 25.99 -43.49
N GLN A 300 3.95 25.80 -43.85
CA GLN A 300 4.41 25.63 -45.23
C GLN A 300 3.95 24.27 -45.79
N VAL A 301 3.13 24.29 -46.86
CA VAL A 301 3.11 23.26 -47.91
C VAL A 301 2.82 23.95 -49.25
N ALA A 302 3.62 23.64 -50.26
CA ALA A 302 3.56 24.17 -51.61
C ALA A 302 2.33 23.69 -52.40
N GLY A 303 1.76 24.57 -53.24
CA GLY A 303 0.84 24.19 -54.33
C GLY A 303 -0.18 25.26 -54.76
N SER A 304 0.13 25.94 -55.87
CA SER A 304 -0.77 26.59 -56.86
C SER A 304 -1.73 27.75 -56.48
N SER A 305 -1.40 28.90 -57.09
CA SER A 305 -2.26 29.86 -57.84
C SER A 305 -3.36 30.71 -57.17
N ALA A 306 -3.24 32.02 -57.43
CA ALA A 306 -4.22 33.12 -57.42
C ALA A 306 -4.50 33.83 -56.06
N PRO A 307 -4.26 35.17 -55.96
CA PRO A 307 -4.53 35.95 -54.77
C PRO A 307 -6.01 36.37 -54.68
N LEU A 308 -6.64 36.09 -53.53
CA LEU A 308 -7.87 36.73 -53.08
C LEU A 308 -7.52 37.55 -51.83
N GLU A 309 -7.31 38.84 -52.00
CA GLU A 309 -7.34 39.81 -50.90
C GLU A 309 -8.76 39.87 -50.33
N LEU A 310 -8.94 39.64 -49.02
CA LEU A 310 -10.00 40.25 -48.23
C LEU A 310 -9.84 39.99 -46.71
N SER A 311 -9.99 41.09 -45.95
CA SER A 311 -10.28 41.21 -44.51
C SER A 311 -9.16 40.99 -43.47
N LYS A 312 -8.08 41.80 -43.54
CA LYS A 312 -7.30 42.14 -42.33
C LYS A 312 -7.76 43.43 -41.63
N GLN A 313 -8.52 44.28 -42.32
CA GLN A 313 -8.88 45.61 -41.81
C GLN A 313 -9.88 45.61 -40.65
N SER A 314 -10.75 44.60 -40.50
CA SER A 314 -11.77 44.61 -39.45
C SER A 314 -11.22 44.35 -38.04
N SER A 315 -10.12 43.60 -37.91
CA SER A 315 -9.53 43.28 -36.60
C SER A 315 -8.70 44.43 -36.02
N GLU A 316 -8.09 45.26 -36.88
CA GLU A 316 -7.29 46.40 -36.47
C GLU A 316 -8.19 47.56 -36.01
N GLU A 317 -9.28 47.83 -36.74
CA GLU A 317 -10.27 48.85 -36.35
C GLU A 317 -10.94 48.53 -35.00
N GLU A 318 -11.24 47.26 -34.72
CA GLU A 318 -11.84 46.83 -33.45
C GLU A 318 -10.85 46.93 -32.27
N ALA A 319 -9.56 46.71 -32.53
CA ALA A 319 -8.50 46.91 -31.54
C ALA A 319 -8.30 48.40 -31.23
N GLU A 320 -8.28 49.26 -32.26
CA GLU A 320 -8.17 50.71 -32.09
C GLU A 320 -9.38 51.30 -31.35
N ALA A 321 -10.59 50.80 -31.61
CA ALA A 321 -11.80 51.20 -30.89
C ALA A 321 -11.71 50.88 -29.39
N LYS A 322 -11.19 49.69 -29.02
CA LYS A 322 -10.97 49.31 -27.62
C LYS A 322 -9.91 50.16 -26.94
N VAL A 323 -8.82 50.50 -27.63
CA VAL A 323 -7.79 51.37 -27.09
C VAL A 323 -8.36 52.77 -26.82
N LYS A 324 -9.16 53.33 -27.74
CA LYS A 324 -9.85 54.61 -27.53
C LYS A 324 -10.84 54.56 -26.36
N GLN A 325 -11.56 53.45 -26.21
CA GLN A 325 -12.47 53.24 -25.07
C GLN A 325 -11.71 53.18 -23.74
N MET A 326 -10.56 52.50 -23.69
CA MET A 326 -9.74 52.45 -22.47
C MET A 326 -9.13 53.82 -22.15
N GLN A 327 -8.74 54.59 -23.17
CA GLN A 327 -8.24 55.96 -22.98
C GLN A 327 -9.31 56.88 -22.39
N SER A 328 -10.56 56.84 -22.91
CA SER A 328 -11.64 57.65 -22.33
C SER A 328 -12.03 57.23 -20.92
N GLN A 329 -11.92 55.93 -20.60
CA GLN A 329 -12.09 55.45 -19.23
C GLN A 329 -11.01 56.01 -18.29
N LEU A 330 -9.74 56.03 -18.73
CA LEU A 330 -8.65 56.61 -17.93
C LEU A 330 -8.81 58.12 -17.73
N GLU A 331 -9.25 58.85 -18.75
CA GLU A 331 -9.56 60.28 -18.64
C GLU A 331 -10.69 60.52 -17.63
N SER A 332 -11.78 59.74 -17.69
CA SER A 332 -12.87 59.87 -16.71
C SER A 332 -12.44 59.58 -15.27
N ILE A 333 -11.58 58.58 -15.06
CA ILE A 333 -11.04 58.26 -13.73
C ILE A 333 -10.13 59.39 -13.23
N SER A 334 -9.31 59.96 -14.13
CA SER A 334 -8.46 61.11 -13.82
C SER A 334 -9.28 62.34 -13.39
N GLU A 335 -10.39 62.62 -14.06
CA GLU A 335 -11.32 63.70 -13.68
C GLU A 335 -11.93 63.47 -12.30
N VAL A 336 -12.37 62.24 -12.00
CA VAL A 336 -12.91 61.89 -10.68
C VAL A 336 -11.86 62.05 -9.58
N LEU A 337 -10.60 61.65 -9.84
CA LEU A 337 -9.51 61.83 -8.87
C LEU A 337 -9.23 63.32 -8.60
N SER A 338 -9.21 64.16 -9.65
CA SER A 338 -9.08 65.61 -9.49
C SER A 338 -10.22 66.22 -8.67
N GLN A 339 -11.44 65.73 -8.88
CA GLN A 339 -12.61 66.18 -8.13
C GLN A 339 -12.55 65.76 -6.65
N LEU A 340 -12.10 64.54 -6.36
CA LEU A 340 -11.88 64.07 -4.99
C LEU A 340 -10.75 64.83 -4.29
N GLU A 341 -9.67 65.17 -5.00
CA GLU A 341 -8.59 66.00 -4.45
C GLU A 341 -9.07 67.42 -4.10
N GLY A 342 -9.99 67.97 -4.91
CA GLY A 342 -10.69 69.22 -4.60
C GLY A 342 -11.53 69.12 -3.32
N GLN A 343 -12.31 68.05 -3.18
CA GLN A 343 -13.11 67.80 -1.97
C GLN A 343 -12.23 67.59 -0.73
N GLU A 344 -11.09 66.91 -0.86
CA GLU A 344 -10.13 66.76 0.23
C GLU A 344 -9.60 68.12 0.71
N LYS A 345 -9.26 69.01 -0.22
CA LYS A 345 -8.80 70.37 0.11
C LYS A 345 -9.90 71.18 0.80
N GLU A 346 -11.14 71.12 0.33
CA GLU A 346 -12.28 71.79 0.97
C GLU A 346 -12.53 71.28 2.39
N VAL A 347 -12.53 69.96 2.59
CA VAL A 347 -12.68 69.35 3.92
C VAL A 347 -11.51 69.74 4.81
N SER A 348 -10.27 69.77 4.29
CA SER A 348 -9.10 70.19 5.06
C SER A 348 -9.20 71.66 5.51
N ALA A 349 -9.70 72.55 4.64
CA ALA A 349 -9.88 73.96 4.94
C ALA A 349 -11.01 74.17 5.97
N ALA A 350 -12.12 73.43 5.86
CA ALA A 350 -13.19 73.44 6.84
C ALA A 350 -12.70 72.95 8.23
N LEU A 351 -11.88 71.90 8.28
CA LEU A 351 -11.27 71.41 9.52
C LEU A 351 -10.30 72.44 10.13
N GLN A 352 -9.55 73.18 9.32
CA GLN A 352 -8.68 74.27 9.80
C GLN A 352 -9.48 75.44 10.37
N GLN A 353 -10.65 75.76 9.80
CA GLN A 353 -11.52 76.82 10.33
C GLN A 353 -12.16 76.43 11.67
N ILE A 354 -12.54 75.16 11.85
CA ILE A 354 -13.11 74.64 13.10
C ILE A 354 -12.06 74.59 14.22
N THR A 355 -10.79 74.35 13.89
CA THR A 355 -9.71 74.29 14.89
C THR A 355 -9.16 75.67 15.30
N ALA A 356 -9.54 76.75 14.61
CA ALA A 356 -9.12 78.12 14.90
C ALA A 356 -10.14 78.96 15.69
N THR A 357 -11.34 78.42 15.96
CA THR A 357 -12.35 78.96 16.90
C THR A 357 -12.28 78.23 18.23
#